data_AF-A0A8C5B6X7-F1
#
_entry.id   AF-A0A8C5B6X7-F1
#
_cell.length_a   1.000
_cell.length_b   1.000
_cell.length_c   1.000
_cell.angle_alpha   90.00
_cell.angle_beta   90.00
_cell.angle_gamma   90.00
#
_symmetry.space_group_name_H-M   'P 1'
#
loop_
_entity.id
_entity.type
_entity.pdbx_description
1 polymer ?
#
loop_
_entity_poly.entity_id
_entity_poly.type
_entity_poly.pdbx_seq_one_letter_code
_entity_poly.pdbx_strand_id
1 'polypeptide(L)'
;MGLHSAQKKHFPLRGIDGVFQLFETELRKPEPDLALLSLVLGFVEHFLAVNRVIPINVPGVQFEPLEPDCPNSCFPTVELGMISALHERFTAQIRGAVDLSQYRHPAGGSSRELVKKVSDVIWNSLSRSYFKDRAHIQSLFSLITGTKLDSSGVAFAVVAACQVLGLRDVHLGLSEDHAWVIFGKNGEETAEVTWHGKGNEDRRGQTITTGVNEKSWLYLKGSYMKCNRNMEVAFMVCAINPSLDLHTDSSELLQLQQKLLWLLYDRGDLERYPMAMGTLADLEDQEPIPGKESPIKIHLKAVGSAQKYYNNEHIYPFMYLAGFHYRHRNVRDALGAWAEAAQVMQEYNYFREDEEIYKEFFDIANDVIPTLLKETATESTGEEGEESDKDQPRQAAVFSALQDAECSAHLLRFYDGICKWEEGSPTPVLHVGWATYLVQSLSRSDSQIRQKVSIITKEPDSQDEDDQSSDDPREGRRRGPRRESRLEDQQQGLPSLPTSGAASPPGPLPSAPPKKAAEVGGRRRSSHQGAPRAPQGSLGGPVVVFQSEKMKGMKGLLCAAKVNSSAIKLQLTAQSQVQMKRQKSTPAGDYSMSFLKRQRKSL
;
A
#
# COMPACT_ATOMS: atom_id res chain seq x y z
N MET A 1 -28.43 27.99 -6.21
CA MET A 1 -28.01 26.64 -5.74
C MET A 1 -27.91 25.75 -6.96
N GLY A 2 -26.93 24.85 -6.99
CA GLY A 2 -26.46 24.24 -8.23
C GLY A 2 -25.23 24.97 -8.77
N LEU A 3 -24.73 24.53 -9.91
CA LEU A 3 -23.47 25.00 -10.48
C LEU A 3 -23.38 26.53 -10.53
N HIS A 4 -22.23 27.06 -10.10
CA HIS A 4 -21.94 28.49 -10.14
C HIS A 4 -21.88 28.99 -11.59
N SER A 5 -22.18 30.27 -11.81
CA SER A 5 -22.11 30.87 -13.15
C SER A 5 -20.73 30.72 -13.81
N ALA A 6 -19.65 30.78 -13.01
CA ALA A 6 -18.29 30.52 -13.48
C ALA A 6 -18.10 29.07 -13.98
N GLN A 7 -18.64 28.07 -13.28
CA GLN A 7 -18.60 26.66 -13.70
C GLN A 7 -19.36 26.45 -15.01
N LYS A 8 -20.57 27.01 -15.09
CA LYS A 8 -21.45 26.87 -16.26
C LYS A 8 -20.83 27.40 -17.56
N LYS A 9 -19.94 28.39 -17.48
CA LYS A 9 -19.28 29.02 -18.64
C LYS A 9 -18.30 28.10 -19.37
N HIS A 10 -17.83 27.02 -18.74
CA HIS A 10 -16.95 26.05 -19.41
C HIS A 10 -17.71 25.17 -20.41
N PHE A 11 -19.02 25.03 -20.24
CA PHE A 11 -19.82 24.11 -21.04
C PHE A 11 -20.28 24.75 -22.36
N PRO A 12 -20.39 23.96 -23.45
CA PRO A 12 -20.12 22.52 -23.50
C PRO A 12 -18.61 22.20 -23.44
N LEU A 13 -18.25 21.11 -22.74
CA LEU A 13 -16.86 20.65 -22.72
C LEU A 13 -16.60 19.84 -23.99
N ARG A 14 -15.62 20.29 -24.77
CA ARG A 14 -15.23 19.70 -26.05
C ARG A 14 -13.80 19.18 -25.97
N GLY A 15 -13.61 17.92 -26.33
CA GLY A 15 -12.32 17.25 -26.26
C GLY A 15 -11.72 17.16 -24.85
N ILE A 16 -10.50 16.63 -24.80
CA ILE A 16 -9.71 16.47 -23.57
C ILE A 16 -9.40 17.84 -22.94
N ASP A 17 -9.06 18.85 -23.76
CA ASP A 17 -8.67 20.17 -23.26
C ASP A 17 -9.85 20.93 -22.61
N GLY A 18 -11.09 20.70 -23.06
CA GLY A 18 -12.28 21.26 -22.41
C GLY A 18 -12.46 20.73 -20.99
N VAL A 19 -12.24 19.43 -20.77
CA VAL A 19 -12.25 18.80 -19.44
C VAL A 19 -11.09 19.33 -18.60
N PHE A 20 -9.88 19.40 -19.16
CA PHE A 20 -8.70 19.94 -18.49
C PHE A 20 -8.93 21.36 -17.95
N GLN A 21 -9.50 22.26 -18.75
CA GLN A 21 -9.78 23.66 -18.34
C GLN A 21 -10.77 23.76 -17.19
N LEU A 22 -11.77 22.87 -17.15
CA LEU A 22 -12.70 22.78 -16.02
C LEU A 22 -11.96 22.38 -14.74
N PHE A 23 -11.14 21.33 -14.80
CA PHE A 23 -10.33 20.87 -13.66
C PHE A 23 -9.35 21.96 -13.18
N GLU A 24 -8.64 22.61 -14.09
CA GLU A 24 -7.72 23.70 -13.78
C GLU A 24 -8.45 24.84 -13.04
N THR A 25 -9.66 25.16 -13.46
CA THR A 25 -10.45 26.24 -12.84
C THR A 25 -11.00 25.83 -11.47
N GLU A 26 -11.48 24.60 -11.31
CA GLU A 26 -11.94 24.10 -10.01
C GLU A 26 -10.80 24.00 -9.00
N LEU A 27 -9.62 23.51 -9.41
CA LEU A 27 -8.44 23.38 -8.54
C LEU A 27 -7.86 24.71 -8.06
N ARG A 28 -8.23 25.84 -8.67
CA ARG A 28 -7.90 27.18 -8.14
C ARG A 28 -8.78 27.60 -6.96
N LYS A 29 -9.90 26.90 -6.73
CA LYS A 29 -10.80 27.16 -5.60
C LYS A 29 -10.32 26.44 -4.36
N PRO A 30 -10.62 26.96 -3.16
CA PRO A 30 -10.37 26.24 -1.91
C PRO A 30 -11.25 24.99 -1.76
N GLU A 31 -12.42 24.98 -2.41
CA GLU A 31 -13.38 23.88 -2.41
C GLU A 31 -13.74 23.56 -3.88
N PRO A 32 -12.91 22.79 -4.60
CA PRO A 32 -13.27 22.24 -5.90
C PRO A 32 -14.54 21.38 -5.76
N ASP A 33 -15.51 21.53 -6.67
CA ASP A 33 -16.77 20.79 -6.61
C ASP A 33 -16.55 19.32 -7.01
N LEU A 34 -16.41 18.44 -6.01
CA LEU A 34 -16.12 17.02 -6.23
C LEU A 34 -17.25 16.34 -7.00
N ALA A 35 -18.50 16.77 -6.77
CA ALA A 35 -19.64 16.18 -7.42
C ALA A 35 -19.66 16.49 -8.92
N LEU A 36 -19.41 17.75 -9.27
CA LEU A 36 -19.28 18.18 -10.67
C LEU A 36 -18.17 17.41 -11.39
N LEU A 37 -16.97 17.38 -10.82
CA LEU A 37 -15.79 16.78 -11.46
C LEU A 37 -15.98 15.26 -11.65
N SER A 38 -16.49 14.55 -10.64
CA SER A 38 -16.76 13.11 -10.74
C SER A 38 -17.87 12.76 -11.74
N LEU A 39 -18.91 13.60 -11.84
CA LEU A 39 -19.97 13.43 -12.86
C LEU A 39 -19.43 13.61 -14.28
N VAL A 40 -18.54 14.60 -14.48
CA VAL A 40 -17.90 14.83 -15.79
C VAL A 40 -16.99 13.66 -16.16
N LEU A 41 -16.11 13.22 -15.26
CA LEU A 41 -15.22 12.07 -15.53
C LEU A 41 -16.01 10.80 -15.84
N GLY A 42 -17.01 10.49 -15.02
CA GLY A 42 -17.82 9.30 -15.23
C GLY A 42 -18.66 9.35 -16.51
N PHE A 43 -19.12 10.53 -16.92
CA PHE A 43 -19.80 10.72 -18.21
C PHE A 43 -18.84 10.44 -19.39
N VAL A 44 -17.64 11.03 -19.35
CA VAL A 44 -16.64 10.86 -20.41
C VAL A 44 -16.17 9.39 -20.48
N GLU A 45 -15.85 8.79 -19.33
CA GLU A 45 -15.47 7.38 -19.23
C GLU A 45 -16.57 6.43 -19.72
N HIS A 46 -17.84 6.74 -19.46
CA HIS A 46 -18.95 5.92 -19.95
C HIS A 46 -18.94 5.80 -21.47
N PHE A 47 -18.73 6.90 -22.19
CA PHE A 47 -18.78 6.89 -23.65
C PHE A 47 -17.45 6.53 -24.30
N LEU A 48 -16.33 6.57 -23.57
CA LEU A 48 -15.01 6.21 -24.08
C LEU A 48 -14.59 4.78 -23.72
N ALA A 49 -15.14 4.20 -22.65
CA ALA A 49 -14.83 2.84 -22.21
C ALA A 49 -16.04 1.89 -22.14
N VAL A 50 -17.13 2.31 -21.48
CA VAL A 50 -18.26 1.40 -21.19
C VAL A 50 -19.11 1.11 -22.43
N ASN A 51 -19.47 2.15 -23.18
CA ASN A 51 -20.28 2.06 -24.37
C ASN A 51 -19.87 3.10 -25.41
N ARG A 52 -18.97 2.69 -26.31
CA ARG A 52 -18.44 3.53 -27.39
C ARG A 52 -19.37 3.64 -28.60
N VAL A 53 -20.54 3.00 -28.59
CA VAL A 53 -21.51 3.11 -29.67
C VAL A 53 -22.17 4.48 -29.61
N ILE A 54 -21.95 5.31 -30.62
CA ILE A 54 -22.58 6.64 -30.73
C ILE A 54 -24.10 6.47 -30.80
N PRO A 55 -24.86 6.97 -29.82
CA PRO A 55 -26.30 6.82 -29.79
C PRO A 55 -26.97 7.71 -30.83
N ILE A 56 -27.51 7.10 -31.89
CA ILE A 56 -28.22 7.82 -32.97
C ILE A 56 -29.63 8.28 -32.57
N ASN A 57 -30.17 7.75 -31.48
CA ASN A 57 -31.56 7.94 -31.02
C ASN A 57 -31.68 8.72 -29.71
N VAL A 58 -30.58 9.29 -29.20
CA VAL A 58 -30.57 10.08 -27.96
C VAL A 58 -30.30 11.54 -28.31
N PRO A 59 -31.34 12.40 -28.38
CA PRO A 59 -31.16 13.82 -28.63
C PRO A 59 -30.29 14.46 -27.55
N GLY A 60 -29.34 15.31 -27.95
CA GLY A 60 -28.50 16.07 -27.03
C GLY A 60 -27.18 15.41 -26.63
N VAL A 61 -26.90 14.18 -27.07
CA VAL A 61 -25.56 13.59 -26.99
C VAL A 61 -24.87 13.81 -28.32
N GLN A 62 -23.82 14.63 -28.32
CA GLN A 62 -23.02 14.93 -29.51
C GLN A 62 -21.61 14.39 -29.34
N PHE A 63 -21.01 13.96 -30.45
CA PHE A 63 -19.63 13.50 -30.51
C PHE A 63 -18.87 14.39 -31.49
N GLU A 64 -17.71 14.86 -31.07
CA GLU A 64 -16.82 15.65 -31.93
C GLU A 64 -15.57 14.83 -32.29
N PRO A 65 -15.11 14.87 -33.54
CA PRO A 65 -13.86 14.23 -33.91
C PRO A 65 -12.69 14.91 -33.18
N LEU A 66 -11.80 14.13 -32.58
CA LEU A 66 -10.60 14.66 -31.93
C LEU A 66 -9.55 15.10 -32.95
N GLU A 67 -9.51 14.43 -34.10
CA GLU A 67 -8.65 14.78 -35.23
C GLU A 67 -9.51 15.01 -36.49
N PRO A 68 -9.22 16.05 -37.29
CA PRO A 68 -9.83 16.19 -38.61
C PRO A 68 -9.57 14.92 -39.43
N ASP A 69 -10.61 14.34 -40.05
CA ASP A 69 -10.56 13.16 -40.91
C ASP A 69 -10.35 11.78 -40.25
N CYS A 70 -10.37 11.68 -38.92
CA CYS A 70 -10.36 10.40 -38.18
C CYS A 70 -11.74 10.07 -37.58
N PRO A 71 -12.68 9.42 -38.33
CA PRO A 71 -14.03 9.14 -37.83
C PRO A 71 -14.08 8.16 -36.64
N ASN A 72 -12.97 7.45 -36.37
CA ASN A 72 -12.89 6.46 -35.30
C ASN A 72 -12.40 7.04 -33.95
N SER A 73 -11.93 8.29 -33.92
CA SER A 73 -11.55 8.98 -32.67
C SER A 73 -12.49 10.15 -32.44
N CYS A 74 -13.47 9.91 -31.57
CA CYS A 74 -14.51 10.88 -31.26
C CYS A 74 -14.62 11.06 -29.74
N PHE A 75 -14.84 12.29 -29.32
CA PHE A 75 -14.98 12.65 -27.93
C PHE A 75 -16.43 13.02 -27.60
N PRO A 76 -17.00 12.51 -26.50
CA PRO A 76 -18.35 12.86 -26.09
C PRO A 76 -18.39 14.32 -25.63
N THR A 77 -19.17 15.16 -26.33
CA THR A 77 -19.38 16.54 -25.91
C THR A 77 -20.18 16.54 -24.61
N VAL A 78 -19.63 17.17 -23.58
CA VAL A 78 -20.27 17.23 -22.28
C VAL A 78 -21.18 18.46 -22.24
N GLU A 79 -22.48 18.25 -22.40
CA GLU A 79 -23.47 19.32 -22.43
C GLU A 79 -23.88 19.79 -21.03
N LEU A 80 -24.06 21.13 -20.88
CA LEU A 80 -24.39 21.73 -19.58
C LEU A 80 -25.69 21.16 -19.00
N GLY A 81 -26.72 20.99 -19.85
CA GLY A 81 -28.04 20.55 -19.41
C GLY A 81 -28.00 19.16 -18.78
N MET A 82 -27.23 18.24 -19.36
CA MET A 82 -27.10 16.86 -18.87
C MET A 82 -26.36 16.83 -17.53
N ILE A 83 -25.20 17.48 -17.43
CA ILE A 83 -24.41 17.50 -16.20
C ILE A 83 -25.13 18.27 -15.09
N SER A 84 -25.79 19.37 -15.40
CA SER A 84 -26.58 20.12 -14.41
C SER A 84 -27.71 19.26 -13.83
N ALA A 85 -28.42 18.50 -14.68
CA ALA A 85 -29.49 17.62 -14.22
C ALA A 85 -28.98 16.49 -13.32
N LEU A 86 -27.82 15.88 -13.66
CA LEU A 86 -27.20 14.85 -12.83
C LEU A 86 -26.72 15.41 -11.48
N HIS A 87 -26.11 16.61 -11.49
CA HIS A 87 -25.66 17.30 -10.28
C HIS A 87 -26.85 17.68 -9.38
N GLU A 88 -27.92 18.23 -9.95
CA GLU A 88 -29.15 18.54 -9.23
C GLU A 88 -29.79 17.28 -8.65
N ARG A 89 -29.81 16.16 -9.38
CA ARG A 89 -30.33 14.89 -8.88
C ARG A 89 -29.54 14.38 -7.67
N PHE A 90 -28.20 14.38 -7.74
CA PHE A 90 -27.36 13.99 -6.61
C PHE A 90 -27.58 14.92 -5.41
N THR A 91 -27.51 16.24 -5.62
CA THR A 91 -27.64 17.20 -4.52
C THR A 91 -29.02 17.19 -3.87
N ALA A 92 -30.10 17.01 -4.64
CA ALA A 92 -31.46 16.89 -4.13
C ALA A 92 -31.63 15.60 -3.32
N GLN A 93 -31.08 14.47 -3.77
CA GLN A 93 -31.11 13.21 -3.03
C GLN A 93 -30.43 13.33 -1.67
N ILE A 94 -29.24 13.92 -1.60
CA ILE A 94 -28.51 14.09 -0.34
C ILE A 94 -29.22 15.06 0.60
N ARG A 95 -29.58 16.25 0.12
CA ARG A 95 -30.24 17.28 0.95
C ARG A 95 -31.65 16.88 1.40
N GLY A 96 -32.37 16.10 0.58
CA GLY A 96 -33.68 15.59 0.94
C GLY A 96 -33.64 14.47 1.98
N ALA A 97 -32.53 13.72 2.07
CA ALA A 97 -32.39 12.57 2.96
C ALA A 97 -31.68 12.88 4.29
N VAL A 98 -30.97 14.01 4.38
CA VAL A 98 -30.20 14.43 5.56
C VAL A 98 -30.68 15.79 6.06
N ASP A 99 -31.44 15.77 7.15
CA ASP A 99 -31.86 16.98 7.86
C ASP A 99 -30.78 17.40 8.88
N LEU A 100 -30.00 18.41 8.52
CA LEU A 100 -28.90 18.92 9.35
C LEU A 100 -29.37 19.45 10.72
N SER A 101 -30.64 19.85 10.88
CA SER A 101 -31.16 20.36 12.15
C SER A 101 -31.25 19.28 13.25
N GLN A 102 -31.24 18.00 12.87
CA GLN A 102 -31.29 16.86 13.79
C GLN A 102 -29.92 16.50 14.37
N TYR A 103 -28.85 17.07 13.82
CA TYR A 103 -27.48 16.73 14.22
C TYR A 103 -26.84 17.90 14.96
N ARG A 104 -26.28 17.62 16.13
CA ARG A 104 -25.47 18.61 16.83
C ARG A 104 -24.16 18.78 16.06
N HIS A 105 -23.71 20.03 15.94
CA HIS A 105 -22.37 20.36 15.49
C HIS A 105 -21.50 20.63 16.74
N PRO A 106 -20.65 19.68 17.17
CA PRO A 106 -19.62 19.97 18.15
C PRO A 106 -18.81 21.21 17.73
N ALA A 107 -18.26 21.95 18.70
CA ALA A 107 -17.52 23.19 18.46
C ALA A 107 -16.24 23.06 17.59
N GLY A 108 -15.99 21.88 17.00
CA GLY A 108 -14.82 21.57 16.20
C GLY A 108 -15.06 20.69 14.96
N GLY A 109 -16.31 20.43 14.53
CA GLY A 109 -16.55 19.68 13.29
C GLY A 109 -17.90 18.95 13.21
N SER A 110 -18.00 18.03 12.27
CA SER A 110 -19.13 17.12 12.07
C SER A 110 -19.14 16.00 13.11
N SER A 111 -20.32 15.51 13.50
CA SER A 111 -20.44 14.38 14.44
C SER A 111 -20.35 13.04 13.70
N ARG A 112 -19.95 11.97 14.42
CA ARG A 112 -19.90 10.61 13.89
C ARG A 112 -21.27 10.13 13.41
N GLU A 113 -22.34 10.49 14.11
CA GLU A 113 -23.72 10.13 13.77
C GLU A 113 -24.15 10.79 12.45
N LEU A 114 -23.73 12.04 12.22
CA LEU A 114 -23.99 12.74 10.95
C LEU A 114 -23.23 12.07 9.80
N VAL A 115 -21.94 11.78 9.98
CA VAL A 115 -21.11 11.09 8.98
C VAL A 115 -21.69 9.71 8.65
N LYS A 116 -22.06 8.94 9.67
CA LYS A 116 -22.70 7.62 9.50
C LYS A 116 -24.04 7.74 8.79
N LYS A 117 -24.84 8.77 9.08
CA LYS A 117 -26.09 9.02 8.35
C LYS A 117 -25.84 9.26 6.86
N VAL A 118 -24.85 10.06 6.49
CA VAL A 118 -24.49 10.29 5.08
C VAL A 118 -24.04 9.00 4.42
N SER A 119 -23.19 8.19 5.10
CA SER A 119 -22.83 6.85 4.64
C SER A 119 -24.04 5.94 4.41
N ASP A 120 -25.01 5.95 5.32
CA ASP A 120 -26.24 5.16 5.16
C ASP A 120 -27.11 5.65 4.00
N VAL A 121 -27.14 6.95 3.71
CA VAL A 121 -27.85 7.48 2.54
C VAL A 121 -27.21 6.95 1.25
N ILE A 122 -25.88 7.01 1.13
CA ILE A 122 -25.17 6.48 -0.04
C ILE A 122 -25.38 4.97 -0.15
N TRP A 123 -25.13 4.22 0.93
CA TRP A 123 -25.24 2.77 0.97
C TRP A 123 -26.63 2.27 0.55
N ASN A 124 -27.69 2.86 1.11
CA ASN A 124 -29.07 2.47 0.82
C ASN A 124 -29.53 2.88 -0.58
N SER A 125 -28.76 3.71 -1.26
CA SER A 125 -29.00 4.10 -2.65
C SER A 125 -28.38 3.12 -3.66
N LEU A 126 -27.54 2.18 -3.20
CA LEU A 126 -26.91 1.18 -4.06
C LEU A 126 -27.87 0.03 -4.38
N SER A 127 -27.66 -0.56 -5.55
CA SER A 127 -28.37 -1.77 -5.98
C SER A 127 -28.11 -2.91 -5.00
N ARG A 128 -29.14 -3.69 -4.64
CA ARG A 128 -29.01 -4.79 -3.67
C ARG A 128 -28.04 -5.90 -4.08
N SER A 129 -27.85 -6.10 -5.39
CA SER A 129 -26.95 -7.11 -5.93
C SER A 129 -26.35 -6.63 -7.23
N TYR A 130 -25.02 -6.58 -7.28
CA TYR A 130 -24.20 -6.35 -8.46
C TYR A 130 -22.79 -6.89 -8.19
N PHE A 131 -22.02 -7.09 -9.24
CA PHE A 131 -20.62 -7.47 -9.12
C PHE A 131 -19.80 -6.26 -8.66
N LYS A 132 -19.26 -6.33 -7.44
CA LYS A 132 -18.56 -5.22 -6.77
C LYS A 132 -17.21 -4.89 -7.38
N ASP A 133 -16.56 -5.88 -8.01
CA ASP A 133 -15.25 -5.74 -8.67
C ASP A 133 -15.43 -5.40 -10.17
N ARG A 134 -16.61 -4.90 -10.57
CA ARG A 134 -16.86 -4.51 -11.96
C ARG A 134 -16.11 -3.21 -12.24
N ALA A 135 -15.50 -3.08 -13.42
CA ALA A 135 -14.93 -1.81 -13.87
C ALA A 135 -16.02 -0.73 -14.09
N HIS A 136 -15.59 0.54 -14.09
CA HIS A 136 -16.41 1.72 -14.42
C HIS A 136 -17.59 2.00 -13.48
N ILE A 137 -17.47 1.60 -12.21
CA ILE A 137 -18.45 1.91 -11.16
C ILE A 137 -17.84 2.69 -9.99
N GLN A 138 -16.78 3.43 -10.21
CA GLN A 138 -16.09 4.27 -9.21
C GLN A 138 -16.68 5.69 -9.08
N SER A 139 -17.37 6.19 -10.10
CA SER A 139 -17.78 7.60 -10.19
C SER A 139 -19.22 7.87 -9.71
N LEU A 140 -19.51 9.13 -9.35
CA LEU A 140 -20.88 9.57 -9.05
C LEU A 140 -21.82 9.46 -10.26
N PHE A 141 -21.28 9.46 -11.48
CA PHE A 141 -22.06 9.18 -12.67
C PHE A 141 -22.66 7.76 -12.59
N SER A 142 -21.85 6.78 -12.20
CA SER A 142 -22.31 5.40 -12.02
C SER A 142 -23.33 5.26 -10.88
N LEU A 143 -23.14 5.99 -9.78
CA LEU A 143 -24.11 6.06 -8.69
C LEU A 143 -25.47 6.57 -9.18
N ILE A 144 -25.50 7.70 -9.89
CA ILE A 144 -26.75 8.36 -10.28
C ILE A 144 -27.45 7.65 -11.43
N THR A 145 -26.69 7.11 -12.40
CA THR A 145 -27.27 6.46 -13.59
C THR A 145 -27.52 4.98 -13.39
N GLY A 146 -26.67 4.29 -12.62
CA GLY A 146 -26.69 2.83 -12.47
C GLY A 146 -26.85 2.32 -11.04
N THR A 147 -26.89 3.21 -10.03
CA THR A 147 -26.98 2.85 -8.60
C THR A 147 -25.96 1.81 -8.18
N LYS A 148 -24.72 1.93 -8.67
CA LYS A 148 -23.60 1.03 -8.39
C LYS A 148 -22.38 1.85 -8.03
N LEU A 149 -21.66 1.39 -7.02
CA LEU A 149 -20.35 1.90 -6.66
C LEU A 149 -19.40 0.74 -6.33
N ASP A 150 -18.11 0.86 -6.61
CA ASP A 150 -17.12 -0.02 -5.97
C ASP A 150 -16.82 0.45 -4.54
N SER A 151 -15.91 -0.24 -3.84
CA SER A 151 -15.65 0.03 -2.42
C SER A 151 -15.17 1.46 -2.18
N SER A 152 -14.12 1.90 -2.86
CA SER A 152 -13.53 3.23 -2.67
C SER A 152 -14.42 4.34 -3.26
N GLY A 153 -15.17 4.05 -4.32
CA GLY A 153 -16.21 4.92 -4.88
C GLY A 153 -17.31 5.26 -3.86
N VAL A 154 -17.69 4.32 -2.99
CA VAL A 154 -18.62 4.62 -1.87
C VAL A 154 -18.01 5.61 -0.89
N ALA A 155 -16.75 5.43 -0.48
CA ALA A 155 -16.09 6.36 0.44
C ALA A 155 -15.98 7.76 -0.17
N PHE A 156 -15.60 7.85 -1.44
CA PHE A 156 -15.56 9.10 -2.19
C PHE A 156 -16.95 9.76 -2.29
N ALA A 157 -18.00 8.99 -2.59
CA ALA A 157 -19.36 9.51 -2.68
C ALA A 157 -19.87 10.07 -1.35
N VAL A 158 -19.46 9.48 -0.22
CA VAL A 158 -19.75 10.02 1.11
C VAL A 158 -19.07 11.37 1.32
N VAL A 159 -17.80 11.52 0.94
CA VAL A 159 -17.07 12.80 1.03
C VAL A 159 -17.73 13.86 0.15
N ALA A 160 -18.07 13.54 -1.09
CA ALA A 160 -18.78 14.46 -1.99
C ALA A 160 -20.16 14.86 -1.45
N ALA A 161 -20.92 13.92 -0.87
CA ALA A 161 -22.20 14.20 -0.22
C ALA A 161 -22.05 15.12 1.00
N CYS A 162 -21.01 14.90 1.82
CA CYS A 162 -20.66 15.79 2.93
C CYS A 162 -20.32 17.20 2.43
N GLN A 163 -19.56 17.32 1.33
CA GLN A 163 -19.27 18.63 0.72
C GLN A 163 -20.56 19.34 0.26
N VAL A 164 -21.52 18.63 -0.33
CA VAL A 164 -22.83 19.17 -0.75
C VAL A 164 -23.64 19.72 0.42
N LEU A 165 -23.50 19.11 1.60
CA LEU A 165 -24.11 19.53 2.87
C LEU A 165 -23.33 20.66 3.57
N GLY A 166 -22.16 21.06 3.04
CA GLY A 166 -21.31 22.09 3.63
C GLY A 166 -20.42 21.60 4.77
N LEU A 167 -20.24 20.28 4.91
CA LEU A 167 -19.41 19.65 5.94
C LEU A 167 -17.94 19.63 5.49
N ARG A 168 -17.27 20.77 5.68
CA ARG A 168 -15.91 20.99 5.16
C ARG A 168 -14.83 20.17 5.85
N ASP A 169 -15.08 19.70 7.07
CA ASP A 169 -14.11 18.94 7.87
C ASP A 169 -14.04 17.46 7.48
N VAL A 170 -15.01 16.94 6.72
CA VAL A 170 -15.05 15.55 6.28
C VAL A 170 -14.18 15.37 5.04
N HIS A 171 -13.20 14.48 5.13
CA HIS A 171 -12.22 14.21 4.08
C HIS A 171 -12.01 12.71 3.88
N LEU A 172 -11.41 12.35 2.75
CA LEU A 172 -11.08 10.97 2.42
C LEU A 172 -9.82 10.51 3.17
N GLY A 173 -9.91 9.36 3.83
CA GLY A 173 -8.76 8.60 4.33
C GLY A 173 -8.46 7.45 3.37
N LEU A 174 -7.21 7.35 2.90
CA LEU A 174 -6.80 6.32 1.95
C LEU A 174 -5.58 5.56 2.48
N SER A 175 -5.71 4.24 2.57
CA SER A 175 -4.54 3.36 2.54
C SER A 175 -4.19 2.96 1.11
N GLU A 176 -3.36 1.94 0.97
CA GLU A 176 -2.98 1.38 -0.32
C GLU A 176 -4.06 0.46 -0.93
N ASP A 177 -5.04 0.00 -0.14
CA ASP A 177 -6.11 -0.92 -0.61
C ASP A 177 -7.49 -0.68 0.05
N HIS A 178 -7.63 0.38 0.84
CA HIS A 178 -8.91 0.70 1.48
C HIS A 178 -9.15 2.20 1.64
N ALA A 179 -10.43 2.56 1.75
CA ALA A 179 -10.87 3.93 1.85
C ALA A 179 -11.94 4.10 2.95
N TRP A 180 -11.81 5.16 3.72
CA TRP A 180 -12.75 5.55 4.77
C TRP A 180 -12.82 7.08 4.85
N VAL A 181 -13.48 7.64 5.86
CA VAL A 181 -13.50 9.10 6.06
C VAL A 181 -12.82 9.52 7.35
N ILE A 182 -12.14 10.66 7.28
CA ILE A 182 -11.62 11.38 8.44
C ILE A 182 -12.43 12.66 8.64
N PHE A 183 -12.61 13.08 9.89
CA PHE A 183 -13.41 14.26 10.20
C PHE A 183 -13.03 14.85 11.58
N GLY A 184 -13.74 15.89 12.00
CA GLY A 184 -13.46 16.58 13.25
C GLY A 184 -12.21 17.46 13.17
N LYS A 185 -11.71 17.88 14.32
CA LYS A 185 -10.60 18.84 14.38
C LYS A 185 -9.33 18.19 13.82
N ASN A 186 -8.78 18.78 12.75
CA ASN A 186 -7.58 18.28 12.08
C ASN A 186 -7.67 16.83 11.55
N GLY A 187 -8.87 16.28 11.33
CA GLY A 187 -9.03 14.89 10.89
C GLY A 187 -8.53 13.86 11.91
N GLU A 188 -8.84 14.10 13.19
CA GLU A 188 -8.51 13.20 14.30
C GLU A 188 -9.49 12.04 14.44
N GLU A 189 -10.75 12.24 14.02
CA GLU A 189 -11.76 11.18 14.01
C GLU A 189 -11.72 10.41 12.69
N THR A 190 -12.03 9.12 12.77
CA THR A 190 -12.12 8.24 11.59
C THR A 190 -13.43 7.45 11.62
N ALA A 191 -14.06 7.24 10.47
CA ALA A 191 -15.21 6.36 10.36
C ALA A 191 -15.10 5.51 9.10
N GLU A 192 -15.24 4.20 9.28
CA GLU A 192 -15.55 3.28 8.18
C GLU A 192 -16.87 3.68 7.51
N VAL A 193 -16.91 3.71 6.19
CA VAL A 193 -18.12 4.11 5.44
C VAL A 193 -18.45 3.17 4.28
N THR A 194 -17.57 2.21 4.01
CA THR A 194 -17.69 1.23 2.93
C THR A 194 -17.30 -0.17 3.44
N TRP A 195 -17.31 -1.17 2.56
CA TRP A 195 -16.83 -2.52 2.85
C TRP A 195 -15.37 -2.69 2.40
N HIS A 196 -14.67 -3.68 2.94
CA HIS A 196 -13.40 -4.17 2.39
C HIS A 196 -13.49 -5.67 2.11
N GLY A 197 -12.85 -6.12 1.03
CA GLY A 197 -12.82 -7.52 0.62
C GLY A 197 -14.20 -8.16 0.40
N LYS A 198 -14.25 -9.48 0.62
CA LYS A 198 -15.45 -10.32 0.42
C LYS A 198 -16.16 -10.70 1.72
N GLY A 199 -15.74 -10.11 2.85
CA GLY A 199 -16.32 -10.37 4.17
C GLY A 199 -17.74 -9.82 4.31
N ASN A 200 -18.53 -10.42 5.22
CA ASN A 200 -19.90 -10.00 5.51
C ASN A 200 -20.01 -9.07 6.73
N GLU A 201 -18.89 -8.66 7.33
CA GLU A 201 -18.89 -7.78 8.51
C GLU A 201 -19.08 -6.32 8.09
N ASP A 202 -20.21 -5.72 8.44
CA ASP A 202 -20.45 -4.29 8.29
C ASP A 202 -19.71 -3.53 9.40
N ARG A 203 -18.53 -2.99 9.09
CA ARG A 203 -17.75 -2.16 10.01
C ARG A 203 -18.12 -0.67 9.95
N ARG A 204 -19.09 -0.28 9.11
CA ARG A 204 -19.40 1.15 8.89
C ARG A 204 -19.78 1.86 10.19
N GLY A 205 -19.21 3.04 10.39
CA GLY A 205 -19.35 3.88 11.58
C GLY A 205 -18.30 3.63 12.66
N GLN A 206 -17.56 2.52 12.59
CA GLN A 206 -16.49 2.21 13.53
C GLN A 206 -15.22 3.00 13.22
N THR A 207 -14.31 3.12 14.20
CA THR A 207 -12.97 3.69 14.03
C THR A 207 -12.03 2.64 13.42
N ILE A 208 -10.95 3.09 12.77
CA ILE A 208 -9.90 2.22 12.24
C ILE A 208 -8.83 1.84 13.29
N THR A 209 -8.94 2.34 14.52
CA THR A 209 -7.90 2.24 15.57
C THR A 209 -7.44 0.80 15.83
N THR A 210 -8.36 -0.18 15.75
CA THR A 210 -8.02 -1.60 15.95
C THR A 210 -7.01 -2.06 14.90
N GLY A 211 -7.29 -1.87 13.62
CA GLY A 211 -6.39 -2.29 12.54
C GLY A 211 -5.05 -1.55 12.54
N VAL A 212 -5.04 -0.29 12.96
CA VAL A 212 -3.79 0.47 13.18
C VAL A 212 -2.94 -0.16 14.29
N ASN A 213 -3.55 -0.49 15.44
CA ASN A 213 -2.84 -1.09 16.57
C ASN A 213 -2.37 -2.52 16.29
N GLU A 214 -3.10 -3.24 15.45
CA GLU A 214 -2.77 -4.58 14.98
C GLU A 214 -1.61 -4.59 13.97
N LYS A 215 -1.22 -3.42 13.45
CA LYS A 215 -0.18 -3.22 12.43
C LYS A 215 -0.48 -3.99 11.14
N SER A 216 -1.74 -4.03 10.71
CA SER A 216 -2.07 -4.55 9.39
C SER A 216 -1.67 -3.57 8.29
N TRP A 217 -1.33 -4.11 7.11
CA TRP A 217 -0.99 -3.28 5.95
C TRP A 217 -2.19 -2.43 5.52
N LEU A 218 -3.40 -2.99 5.61
CA LEU A 218 -4.65 -2.32 5.27
C LEU A 218 -4.84 -0.92 5.88
N TYR A 219 -4.30 -0.67 7.08
CA TYR A 219 -4.38 0.64 7.75
C TYR A 219 -3.01 1.34 7.93
N LEU A 220 -1.96 0.78 7.33
CA LEU A 220 -0.62 1.36 7.23
C LEU A 220 -0.05 1.86 8.57
N LYS A 221 -0.31 1.16 9.68
CA LYS A 221 0.10 1.58 11.04
C LYS A 221 -0.27 3.03 11.42
N GLY A 222 -1.30 3.58 10.75
CA GLY A 222 -1.74 4.96 10.95
C GLY A 222 -1.08 5.99 10.02
N SER A 223 -0.10 5.60 9.20
CA SER A 223 0.57 6.44 8.18
C SER A 223 -0.18 6.44 6.83
N TYR A 224 -1.51 6.33 6.88
CA TYR A 224 -2.37 6.45 5.70
C TYR A 224 -2.49 7.91 5.24
N MET A 225 -2.97 8.10 4.02
CA MET A 225 -3.16 9.43 3.46
C MET A 225 -4.40 10.11 4.03
N LYS A 226 -4.20 11.26 4.66
CA LYS A 226 -5.26 12.18 5.07
C LYS A 226 -5.47 13.21 3.97
N CYS A 227 -6.44 13.00 3.10
CA CYS A 227 -6.63 13.84 1.92
C CYS A 227 -7.11 15.24 2.29
N ASN A 228 -6.71 16.22 1.50
CA ASN A 228 -7.44 17.49 1.36
C ASN A 228 -8.28 17.45 0.06
N ARG A 229 -9.00 18.54 -0.25
CA ARG A 229 -9.84 18.59 -1.46
C ARG A 229 -9.07 18.37 -2.76
N ASN A 230 -7.85 18.87 -2.88
CA ASN A 230 -7.04 18.68 -4.09
C ASN A 230 -6.56 17.23 -4.23
N MET A 231 -6.23 16.57 -3.12
CA MET A 231 -5.91 15.14 -3.11
C MET A 231 -7.13 14.26 -3.40
N GLU A 232 -8.34 14.69 -3.02
CA GLU A 232 -9.59 14.01 -3.42
C GLU A 232 -9.90 14.18 -4.91
N VAL A 233 -9.51 15.31 -5.51
CA VAL A 233 -9.48 15.47 -6.97
C VAL A 233 -8.43 14.55 -7.60
N ALA A 234 -7.24 14.46 -7.02
CA ALA A 234 -6.23 13.51 -7.49
C ALA A 234 -6.71 12.05 -7.41
N PHE A 235 -7.42 11.69 -6.33
CA PHE A 235 -8.02 10.36 -6.17
C PHE A 235 -8.98 10.05 -7.33
N MET A 236 -9.92 10.94 -7.64
CA MET A 236 -10.87 10.66 -8.74
C MET A 236 -10.21 10.63 -10.13
N VAL A 237 -9.07 11.33 -10.30
CA VAL A 237 -8.27 11.26 -11.52
C VAL A 237 -7.52 9.93 -11.61
N CYS A 238 -6.89 9.46 -10.52
CA CYS A 238 -6.30 8.12 -10.45
C CYS A 238 -7.34 7.01 -10.65
N ALA A 239 -8.59 7.25 -10.23
CA ALA A 239 -9.68 6.30 -10.38
C ALA A 239 -10.25 6.23 -11.80
N ILE A 240 -9.85 7.10 -12.74
CA ILE A 240 -10.20 6.94 -14.16
C ILE A 240 -9.73 5.56 -14.61
N ASN A 241 -10.63 4.78 -15.21
CA ASN A 241 -10.33 3.44 -15.71
C ASN A 241 -10.36 3.44 -17.24
N PRO A 242 -9.19 3.41 -17.91
CA PRO A 242 -9.12 3.42 -19.37
C PRO A 242 -9.55 2.11 -20.03
N SER A 243 -9.63 1.00 -19.30
CA SER A 243 -9.78 -0.32 -19.90
C SER A 243 -11.14 -0.52 -20.56
N LEU A 244 -11.13 -0.98 -21.81
CA LEU A 244 -12.31 -1.40 -22.56
C LEU A 244 -12.65 -2.86 -22.27
N ASP A 245 -11.60 -3.68 -22.21
CA ASP A 245 -11.61 -5.10 -21.92
C ASP A 245 -10.25 -5.51 -21.31
N LEU A 246 -9.98 -6.82 -21.21
CA LEU A 246 -8.76 -7.33 -20.58
C LEU A 246 -7.46 -7.01 -21.34
N HIS A 247 -7.55 -6.54 -22.58
CA HIS A 247 -6.40 -6.40 -23.49
C HIS A 247 -6.32 -5.04 -24.19
N THR A 248 -7.33 -4.17 -24.00
CA THR A 248 -7.46 -2.93 -24.75
C THR A 248 -7.86 -1.79 -23.83
N ASP A 249 -7.15 -0.67 -23.95
CA ASP A 249 -7.46 0.59 -23.24
C ASP A 249 -7.92 1.68 -24.22
N SER A 250 -8.70 2.65 -23.73
CA SER A 250 -9.01 3.90 -24.44
C SER A 250 -7.82 4.85 -24.35
N SER A 251 -7.23 5.16 -25.50
CA SER A 251 -6.17 6.16 -25.63
C SER A 251 -6.62 7.55 -25.15
N GLU A 252 -7.87 7.92 -25.42
CA GLU A 252 -8.42 9.21 -24.98
C GLU A 252 -8.47 9.33 -23.46
N LEU A 253 -8.84 8.25 -22.75
CA LEU A 253 -8.86 8.22 -21.29
C LEU A 253 -7.46 8.19 -20.68
N LEU A 254 -6.52 7.45 -21.28
CA LEU A 254 -5.10 7.48 -20.89
C LEU A 254 -4.54 8.90 -20.98
N GLN A 255 -4.74 9.57 -22.12
CA GLN A 255 -4.29 10.95 -22.33
C GLN A 255 -4.97 11.95 -21.39
N LEU A 256 -6.28 11.81 -21.15
CA LEU A 256 -7.00 12.64 -20.19
C LEU A 256 -6.44 12.47 -18.77
N GLN A 257 -6.26 11.22 -18.32
CA GLN A 257 -5.72 10.91 -17.00
C GLN A 257 -4.30 11.47 -16.85
N GLN A 258 -3.43 11.25 -17.84
CA GLN A 258 -2.06 11.75 -17.85
C GLN A 258 -2.01 13.29 -17.79
N LYS A 259 -2.79 13.99 -18.61
CA LYS A 259 -2.84 15.47 -18.59
C LYS A 259 -3.34 16.01 -17.25
N LEU A 260 -4.36 15.39 -16.66
CA LEU A 260 -4.89 15.81 -15.35
C LEU A 260 -3.91 15.52 -14.20
N LEU A 261 -3.19 14.40 -14.25
CA LEU A 261 -2.14 14.09 -13.27
C LEU A 261 -0.97 15.06 -13.39
N TRP A 262 -0.57 15.46 -14.61
CA TRP A 262 0.42 16.52 -14.79
C TRP A 262 -0.01 17.85 -14.21
N LEU A 263 -1.28 18.24 -14.42
CA LEU A 263 -1.82 19.46 -13.82
C LEU A 263 -1.68 19.43 -12.30
N LEU A 264 -2.07 18.33 -11.66
CA LEU A 264 -1.95 18.16 -10.20
C LEU A 264 -0.49 18.13 -9.75
N TYR A 265 0.38 17.48 -10.53
CA TYR A 265 1.81 17.37 -10.24
C TYR A 265 2.52 18.73 -10.31
N ASP A 266 2.32 19.50 -11.38
CA ASP A 266 2.94 20.81 -11.59
C ASP A 266 2.51 21.83 -10.52
N ARG A 267 1.30 21.65 -9.97
CA ARG A 267 0.75 22.44 -8.87
C ARG A 267 1.27 22.03 -7.49
N GLY A 268 1.96 20.89 -7.39
CA GLY A 268 2.41 20.31 -6.12
C GLY A 268 1.32 19.57 -5.35
N ASP A 269 0.13 19.37 -5.93
CA ASP A 269 -0.99 18.68 -5.28
C ASP A 269 -0.72 17.17 -5.09
N LEU A 270 0.24 16.60 -5.82
CA LEU A 270 0.67 15.20 -5.69
C LEU A 270 1.83 14.99 -4.69
N GLU A 271 2.37 16.04 -4.04
CA GLU A 271 3.56 15.91 -3.17
C GLU A 271 3.36 14.90 -2.02
N ARG A 272 2.10 14.72 -1.60
CA ARG A 272 1.67 13.78 -0.55
C ARG A 272 0.81 12.63 -1.11
N TYR A 273 0.95 12.30 -2.39
CA TYR A 273 0.22 11.20 -2.99
C TYR A 273 1.18 10.27 -3.77
N PRO A 274 1.87 9.36 -3.06
CA PRO A 274 2.86 8.47 -3.66
C PRO A 274 2.31 7.64 -4.84
N MET A 275 1.14 7.01 -4.67
CA MET A 275 0.55 6.17 -5.72
C MET A 275 0.14 6.97 -6.96
N ALA A 276 -0.38 8.19 -6.81
CA ALA A 276 -0.72 9.05 -7.94
C ALA A 276 0.52 9.45 -8.77
N MET A 277 1.66 9.68 -8.10
CA MET A 277 2.95 9.87 -8.80
C MET A 277 3.41 8.58 -9.49
N GLY A 278 3.18 7.41 -8.89
CA GLY A 278 3.42 6.12 -9.52
C GLY A 278 2.61 5.94 -10.81
N THR A 279 1.30 6.21 -10.77
CA THR A 279 0.43 6.18 -11.95
C THR A 279 0.87 7.16 -13.02
N LEU A 280 1.23 8.40 -12.66
CA LEU A 280 1.74 9.38 -13.62
C LEU A 280 3.03 8.90 -14.28
N ALA A 281 3.95 8.32 -13.50
CA ALA A 281 5.20 7.81 -14.02
C ALA A 281 4.97 6.65 -15.00
N ASP A 282 4.05 5.73 -14.71
CA ASP A 282 3.68 4.64 -15.61
C ASP A 282 3.04 5.14 -16.92
N LEU A 283 2.22 6.20 -16.87
CA LEU A 283 1.65 6.82 -18.07
C LEU A 283 2.72 7.51 -18.92
N GLU A 284 3.66 8.23 -18.29
CA GLU A 284 4.81 8.84 -18.96
C GLU A 284 5.79 7.82 -19.54
N ASP A 285 5.86 6.62 -18.94
CA ASP A 285 6.66 5.51 -19.43
C ASP A 285 6.10 4.95 -20.75
N GLN A 286 4.77 4.91 -20.86
CA GLN A 286 4.06 4.42 -22.04
C GLN A 286 4.03 5.46 -23.18
N GLU A 287 3.66 6.71 -22.88
CA GLU A 287 3.55 7.78 -23.88
C GLU A 287 4.17 9.08 -23.34
N PRO A 288 5.50 9.27 -23.43
CA PRO A 288 6.18 10.43 -22.85
C PRO A 288 5.75 11.77 -23.47
N ILE A 289 5.46 12.77 -22.63
CA ILE A 289 5.16 14.13 -23.12
C ILE A 289 6.46 14.95 -23.26
N PRO A 290 6.77 15.54 -24.43
CA PRO A 290 8.00 16.31 -24.63
C PRO A 290 8.17 17.45 -23.61
N GLY A 291 9.36 17.52 -23.00
CA GLY A 291 9.71 18.55 -22.01
C GLY A 291 9.22 18.28 -20.59
N LYS A 292 8.48 17.18 -20.36
CA LYS A 292 8.10 16.72 -19.03
C LYS A 292 9.21 15.93 -18.33
N GLU A 293 9.04 15.73 -17.03
CA GLU A 293 10.03 15.02 -16.20
C GLU A 293 10.01 13.51 -16.50
N SER A 294 11.19 12.89 -16.53
CA SER A 294 11.34 11.46 -16.86
C SER A 294 10.65 10.53 -15.83
N PRO A 295 10.04 9.41 -16.24
CA PRO A 295 9.34 8.46 -15.36
C PRO A 295 10.12 8.06 -14.11
N ILE A 296 11.40 7.70 -14.27
CA ILE A 296 12.28 7.30 -13.15
C ILE A 296 12.38 8.37 -12.05
N LYS A 297 12.44 9.65 -12.41
CA LYS A 297 12.51 10.74 -11.43
C LYS A 297 11.19 10.88 -10.67
N ILE A 298 10.06 10.66 -11.33
CA ILE A 298 8.74 10.70 -10.72
C ILE A 298 8.58 9.51 -9.75
N HIS A 299 8.98 8.29 -10.12
CA HIS A 299 8.99 7.14 -9.21
C HIS A 299 9.88 7.39 -7.98
N LEU A 300 11.08 7.95 -8.15
CA LEU A 300 11.94 8.30 -7.02
C LEU A 300 11.33 9.37 -6.12
N LYS A 301 10.58 10.34 -6.68
CA LYS A 301 9.80 11.30 -5.88
C LYS A 301 8.62 10.65 -5.16
N ALA A 302 7.98 9.64 -5.75
CA ALA A 302 6.95 8.84 -5.07
C ALA A 302 7.51 8.14 -3.82
N VAL A 303 8.67 7.48 -3.95
CA VAL A 303 9.40 6.90 -2.81
C VAL A 303 9.78 7.97 -1.79
N GLY A 304 10.33 9.11 -2.24
CA GLY A 304 10.67 10.22 -1.36
C GLY A 304 9.47 10.81 -0.61
N SER A 305 8.28 10.82 -1.22
CA SER A 305 7.03 11.24 -0.57
C SER A 305 6.61 10.26 0.53
N ALA A 306 6.64 8.96 0.26
CA ALA A 306 6.40 7.92 1.27
C ALA A 306 7.33 8.04 2.47
N GLN A 307 8.62 8.25 2.22
CA GLN A 307 9.62 8.45 3.27
C GLN A 307 9.37 9.72 4.10
N LYS A 308 9.07 10.84 3.42
CA LYS A 308 8.94 12.16 4.05
C LYS A 308 7.64 12.33 4.83
N TYR A 309 6.53 11.82 4.31
CA TYR A 309 5.19 12.13 4.81
C TYR A 309 4.51 10.96 5.52
N TYR A 310 4.98 9.74 5.27
CA TYR A 310 4.32 8.51 5.70
C TYR A 310 5.29 7.54 6.38
N ASN A 311 6.35 8.06 7.02
CA ASN A 311 7.32 7.28 7.79
C ASN A 311 7.97 6.10 7.03
N ASN A 312 7.97 6.15 5.69
CA ASN A 312 8.38 5.05 4.83
C ASN A 312 7.57 3.76 5.05
N GLU A 313 6.26 3.90 5.30
CA GLU A 313 5.34 2.80 5.62
C GLU A 313 4.42 2.44 4.43
N HIS A 314 4.74 2.90 3.22
CA HIS A 314 3.99 2.56 1.98
C HIS A 314 4.80 1.58 1.13
N ILE A 315 4.12 0.61 0.50
CA ILE A 315 4.74 -0.48 -0.25
C ILE A 315 4.73 -0.20 -1.75
N TYR A 316 3.60 0.26 -2.29
CA TYR A 316 3.43 0.47 -3.73
C TYR A 316 4.43 1.44 -4.37
N PRO A 317 4.94 2.51 -3.71
CA PRO A 317 5.98 3.36 -4.31
C PRO A 317 7.22 2.57 -4.75
N PHE A 318 7.60 1.55 -3.98
CA PHE A 318 8.69 0.64 -4.33
C PHE A 318 8.26 -0.39 -5.37
N MET A 319 7.02 -0.88 -5.33
CA MET A 319 6.49 -1.78 -6.36
C MET A 319 6.43 -1.13 -7.74
N TYR A 320 5.97 0.12 -7.83
CA TYR A 320 5.98 0.92 -9.06
C TYR A 320 7.40 1.09 -9.60
N LEU A 321 8.35 1.47 -8.75
CA LEU A 321 9.75 1.61 -9.14
C LEU A 321 10.35 0.29 -9.63
N ALA A 322 10.06 -0.82 -8.95
CA ALA A 322 10.50 -2.14 -9.36
C ALA A 322 9.88 -2.55 -10.71
N GLY A 323 8.59 -2.28 -10.92
CA GLY A 323 7.89 -2.51 -12.19
C GLY A 323 8.52 -1.74 -13.34
N PHE A 324 8.87 -0.47 -13.14
CA PHE A 324 9.61 0.34 -14.13
C PHE A 324 10.95 -0.32 -14.50
N HIS A 325 11.77 -0.67 -13.50
CA HIS A 325 13.05 -1.32 -13.75
C HIS A 325 12.90 -2.69 -14.44
N TYR A 326 11.88 -3.47 -14.07
CA TYR A 326 11.55 -4.75 -14.68
C TYR A 326 11.21 -4.62 -16.18
N ARG A 327 10.33 -3.68 -16.54
CA ARG A 327 9.97 -3.40 -17.95
C ARG A 327 11.18 -2.97 -18.79
N HIS A 328 12.15 -2.29 -18.17
CA HIS A 328 13.39 -1.84 -18.80
C HIS A 328 14.55 -2.83 -18.70
N ARG A 329 14.31 -4.07 -18.25
CA ARG A 329 15.33 -5.12 -18.08
C ARG A 329 16.49 -4.72 -17.15
N ASN A 330 16.28 -3.76 -16.25
CA ASN A 330 17.24 -3.35 -15.24
C ASN A 330 17.17 -4.28 -14.02
N VAL A 331 17.64 -5.52 -14.17
CA VAL A 331 17.46 -6.62 -13.20
C VAL A 331 17.93 -6.26 -11.79
N ARG A 332 19.12 -5.65 -11.66
CA ARG A 332 19.69 -5.28 -10.36
C ARG A 332 18.79 -4.32 -9.60
N ASP A 333 18.34 -3.26 -10.28
CA ASP A 333 17.53 -2.22 -9.66
C ASP A 333 16.09 -2.69 -9.38
N ALA A 334 15.54 -3.57 -10.23
CA ALA A 334 14.25 -4.22 -9.97
C ALA A 334 14.31 -5.08 -8.69
N LEU A 335 15.32 -5.95 -8.56
CA LEU A 335 15.56 -6.72 -7.35
C LEU A 335 15.80 -5.83 -6.13
N GLY A 336 16.54 -4.72 -6.31
CA GLY A 336 16.77 -3.72 -5.28
C GLY A 336 15.47 -3.10 -4.77
N ALA A 337 14.61 -2.63 -5.67
CA ALA A 337 13.34 -2.01 -5.30
C ALA A 337 12.37 -2.99 -4.64
N TRP A 338 12.26 -4.24 -5.13
CA TRP A 338 11.47 -5.28 -4.44
C TRP A 338 12.04 -5.61 -3.05
N ALA A 339 13.37 -5.63 -2.90
CA ALA A 339 13.98 -5.84 -1.59
C ALA A 339 13.66 -4.69 -0.62
N GLU A 340 13.65 -3.44 -1.06
CA GLU A 340 13.22 -2.30 -0.25
C GLU A 340 11.71 -2.41 0.11
N ALA A 341 10.85 -2.82 -0.83
CA ALA A 341 9.44 -3.08 -0.55
C ALA A 341 9.25 -4.13 0.56
N ALA A 342 9.97 -5.25 0.48
CA ALA A 342 9.94 -6.29 1.51
C ALA A 342 10.49 -5.80 2.86
N GLN A 343 11.45 -4.88 2.85
CA GLN A 343 11.97 -4.27 4.07
C GLN A 343 10.98 -3.31 4.75
N VAL A 344 10.10 -2.65 4.00
CA VAL A 344 8.99 -1.92 4.60
C VAL A 344 7.97 -2.90 5.16
N MET A 345 7.63 -3.95 4.40
CA MET A 345 6.64 -4.95 4.80
C MET A 345 7.01 -5.73 6.07
N GLN A 346 8.30 -5.90 6.36
CA GLN A 346 8.77 -6.66 7.52
C GLN A 346 8.29 -6.11 8.88
N GLU A 347 7.87 -4.85 8.94
CA GLU A 347 7.39 -4.18 10.16
C GLU A 347 5.86 -4.26 10.35
N TYR A 348 5.17 -5.00 9.48
CA TYR A 348 3.73 -5.28 9.54
C TYR A 348 3.45 -6.67 10.10
N ASN A 349 2.20 -6.89 10.48
CA ASN A 349 1.64 -8.23 10.72
C ASN A 349 0.68 -8.55 9.57
N TYR A 350 0.77 -9.74 9.00
CA TYR A 350 -0.12 -10.23 7.96
C TYR A 350 -1.48 -10.64 8.51
N PHE A 351 -2.53 -9.97 8.04
CA PHE A 351 -3.92 -10.34 8.25
C PHE A 351 -4.56 -10.83 6.95
N ARG A 352 -5.66 -11.59 7.06
CA ARG A 352 -6.40 -12.07 5.88
C ARG A 352 -6.94 -10.93 4.99
N GLU A 353 -7.14 -9.75 5.55
CA GLU A 353 -7.59 -8.58 4.80
C GLU A 353 -6.45 -7.95 3.99
N ASP A 354 -5.18 -8.31 4.25
CA ASP A 354 -4.02 -7.91 3.46
C ASP A 354 -3.79 -8.84 2.25
N GLU A 355 -4.84 -9.50 1.73
CA GLU A 355 -4.76 -10.50 0.67
C GLU A 355 -4.15 -9.93 -0.63
N GLU A 356 -4.44 -8.68 -0.95
CA GLU A 356 -3.96 -8.04 -2.19
C GLU A 356 -2.43 -7.89 -2.18
N ILE A 357 -1.85 -7.34 -1.11
CA ILE A 357 -0.38 -7.23 -1.04
C ILE A 357 0.30 -8.60 -0.88
N TYR A 358 -0.36 -9.58 -0.28
CA TYR A 358 0.12 -10.96 -0.27
C TYR A 358 0.23 -11.52 -1.69
N LYS A 359 -0.79 -11.34 -2.54
CA LYS A 359 -0.78 -11.79 -3.94
C LYS A 359 0.34 -11.13 -4.72
N GLU A 360 0.54 -9.83 -4.56
CA GLU A 360 1.65 -9.09 -5.21
C GLU A 360 3.01 -9.71 -4.87
N PHE A 361 3.33 -9.86 -3.57
CA PHE A 361 4.59 -10.49 -3.17
C PHE A 361 4.69 -11.94 -3.63
N PHE A 362 3.57 -12.68 -3.63
CA PHE A 362 3.52 -14.05 -4.12
C PHE A 362 3.86 -14.12 -5.61
N ASP A 363 3.22 -13.32 -6.45
CA ASP A 363 3.44 -13.32 -7.89
C ASP A 363 4.86 -12.84 -8.23
N ILE A 364 5.36 -11.82 -7.52
CA ILE A 364 6.75 -11.36 -7.65
C ILE A 364 7.74 -12.49 -7.36
N ALA A 365 7.56 -13.20 -6.24
CA ALA A 365 8.50 -14.23 -5.79
C ALA A 365 8.41 -15.54 -6.60
N ASN A 366 7.22 -15.90 -7.08
CA ASN A 366 6.93 -17.20 -7.66
C ASN A 366 6.78 -17.18 -9.19
N ASP A 367 6.62 -16.02 -9.81
CA ASP A 367 6.53 -15.89 -11.27
C ASP A 367 7.53 -14.85 -11.81
N VAL A 368 7.41 -13.58 -11.38
CA VAL A 368 8.16 -12.47 -12.00
C VAL A 368 9.68 -12.62 -11.82
N ILE A 369 10.18 -12.78 -10.59
CA ILE A 369 11.61 -12.97 -10.33
C ILE A 369 12.15 -14.24 -11.01
N PRO A 370 11.52 -15.43 -10.86
CA PRO A 370 11.96 -16.64 -11.56
C PRO A 370 12.05 -16.47 -13.08
N THR A 371 11.08 -15.79 -13.70
CA THR A 371 11.05 -15.52 -15.14
C THR A 371 12.16 -14.55 -15.53
N LEU A 372 12.32 -13.44 -14.82
CA LEU A 372 13.39 -12.45 -15.06
C LEU A 372 14.78 -13.08 -14.98
N LEU A 373 15.05 -13.91 -13.96
CA LEU A 373 16.34 -14.59 -13.81
C LEU A 373 16.56 -15.66 -14.88
N LYS A 374 15.49 -16.29 -15.39
CA LYS A 374 15.57 -17.25 -16.50
C LYS A 374 15.93 -16.56 -17.80
N GLU A 375 15.28 -15.44 -18.13
CA GLU A 375 15.57 -14.62 -19.32
C GLU A 375 17.01 -14.09 -19.29
N THR A 376 17.45 -13.60 -18.13
CA THR A 376 18.84 -13.12 -17.94
C THR A 376 19.87 -14.24 -18.13
N ALA A 377 19.52 -15.48 -17.78
CA ALA A 377 20.40 -16.63 -17.98
C ALA A 377 20.56 -16.96 -19.48
N THR A 378 19.47 -16.96 -20.24
CA THR A 378 19.49 -17.26 -21.68
C THR A 378 20.29 -16.22 -22.47
N GLU A 379 20.16 -14.93 -22.14
CA GLU A 379 20.95 -13.85 -22.75
C GLU A 379 22.45 -14.02 -22.48
N SER A 380 22.81 -14.52 -21.29
CA SER A 380 24.22 -14.72 -20.91
C SER A 380 24.89 -15.92 -21.59
N THR A 381 24.10 -16.90 -22.06
CA THR A 381 24.61 -18.12 -22.73
C THR A 381 24.66 -18.00 -24.25
N GLY A 382 24.14 -16.92 -24.85
CA GLY A 382 24.27 -16.64 -26.28
C GLY A 382 23.55 -17.62 -27.20
N GLU A 383 22.46 -18.24 -26.76
CA GLU A 383 21.65 -19.17 -27.57
C GLU A 383 20.47 -18.44 -28.27
N GLU A 384 20.72 -17.27 -28.87
CA GLU A 384 19.80 -16.68 -29.85
C GLU A 384 20.30 -17.00 -31.25
N GLY A 385 19.39 -17.50 -32.09
CA GLY A 385 19.66 -18.11 -33.38
C GLY A 385 20.39 -17.21 -34.37
N GLU A 386 21.14 -17.87 -35.24
CA GLU A 386 21.67 -17.31 -36.48
C GLU A 386 20.55 -16.65 -37.29
N GLU A 387 20.47 -15.32 -37.26
CA GLU A 387 20.10 -14.42 -38.38
C GLU A 387 19.79 -13.00 -37.86
N SER A 388 20.77 -12.09 -37.90
CA SER A 388 20.59 -10.75 -38.50
C SER A 388 21.82 -9.84 -38.32
N ASP A 389 22.23 -9.32 -39.48
CA ASP A 389 23.06 -8.16 -39.82
C ASP A 389 24.27 -7.72 -38.99
N LYS A 390 25.40 -7.79 -39.70
CA LYS A 390 26.65 -7.07 -39.46
C LYS A 390 26.45 -5.58 -39.75
N ASP A 391 26.41 -4.75 -38.72
CA ASP A 391 27.17 -3.49 -38.63
C ASP A 391 26.71 -2.63 -37.43
N GLN A 392 27.36 -2.81 -36.28
CA GLN A 392 27.62 -1.75 -35.29
C GLN A 392 28.57 -2.26 -34.20
N PRO A 393 29.68 -1.58 -33.88
CA PRO A 393 30.50 -1.91 -32.72
C PRO A 393 29.91 -1.24 -31.46
N ARG A 394 29.03 -1.93 -30.73
CA ARG A 394 28.63 -1.55 -29.35
C ARG A 394 29.29 -2.53 -28.38
N GLN A 395 30.51 -2.23 -27.92
CA GLN A 395 30.79 -1.66 -26.60
C GLN A 395 30.23 -2.47 -25.41
N ALA A 396 31.19 -3.06 -24.69
CA ALA A 396 31.21 -3.46 -23.28
C ALA A 396 30.34 -4.67 -22.86
N ALA A 397 31.04 -5.68 -22.34
CA ALA A 397 30.52 -6.86 -21.69
C ALA A 397 29.39 -6.52 -20.71
N VAL A 398 28.18 -7.00 -21.01
CA VAL A 398 27.10 -7.09 -20.03
C VAL A 398 27.59 -8.04 -18.94
N PHE A 399 28.02 -7.49 -17.79
CA PHE A 399 28.10 -8.29 -16.57
C PHE A 399 26.69 -8.81 -16.31
N SER A 400 26.45 -10.09 -16.60
CA SER A 400 25.16 -10.73 -16.35
C SER A 400 24.76 -10.45 -14.91
N ALA A 401 23.52 -10.03 -14.66
CA ALA A 401 23.03 -9.77 -13.31
C ALA A 401 23.16 -11.00 -12.39
N LEU A 402 23.26 -12.21 -12.97
CA LEU A 402 23.52 -13.46 -12.26
C LEU A 402 24.96 -13.61 -11.75
N GLN A 403 25.90 -12.83 -12.30
CA GLN A 403 27.29 -12.72 -11.87
C GLN A 403 27.52 -11.58 -10.86
N ASP A 404 26.50 -10.75 -10.62
CA ASP A 404 26.55 -9.68 -9.63
C ASP A 404 26.12 -10.19 -8.25
N ALA A 405 27.03 -10.06 -7.28
CA ALA A 405 26.75 -10.43 -5.90
C ALA A 405 25.68 -9.52 -5.26
N GLU A 406 25.49 -8.29 -5.74
CA GLU A 406 24.45 -7.37 -5.27
C GLU A 406 23.05 -7.89 -5.61
N CYS A 407 22.84 -8.45 -6.79
CA CYS A 407 21.57 -9.09 -7.16
C CYS A 407 21.24 -10.26 -6.22
N SER A 408 22.25 -11.07 -5.88
CA SER A 408 22.09 -12.13 -4.87
C SER A 408 21.75 -11.55 -3.49
N ALA A 409 22.40 -10.45 -3.08
CA ALA A 409 22.12 -9.79 -1.81
C ALA A 409 20.69 -9.21 -1.76
N HIS A 410 20.21 -8.60 -2.84
CA HIS A 410 18.83 -8.10 -2.94
C HIS A 410 17.80 -9.23 -2.84
N LEU A 411 18.01 -10.34 -3.55
CA LEU A 411 17.13 -11.52 -3.45
C LEU A 411 17.05 -12.04 -2.01
N LEU A 412 18.18 -12.10 -1.30
CA LEU A 412 18.21 -12.54 0.10
C LEU A 412 17.50 -11.54 1.02
N ARG A 413 17.66 -10.22 0.82
CA ARG A 413 16.95 -9.17 1.57
C ARG A 413 15.44 -9.22 1.33
N PHE A 414 15.02 -9.48 0.09
CA PHE A 414 13.61 -9.65 -0.27
C PHE A 414 12.96 -10.79 0.53
N TYR A 415 13.55 -11.99 0.51
CA TYR A 415 13.01 -13.12 1.28
C TYR A 415 13.12 -12.93 2.80
N ASP A 416 14.14 -12.22 3.29
CA ASP A 416 14.26 -11.88 4.72
C ASP A 416 13.13 -10.98 5.19
N GLY A 417 12.79 -9.95 4.42
CA GLY A 417 11.64 -9.08 4.74
C GLY A 417 10.32 -9.84 4.80
N ILE A 418 10.08 -10.75 3.85
CA ILE A 418 8.86 -11.58 3.83
C ILE A 418 8.85 -12.60 4.98
N CYS A 419 9.99 -13.23 5.28
CA CYS A 419 10.10 -14.10 6.45
C CYS A 419 9.82 -13.34 7.75
N LYS A 420 10.31 -12.10 7.84
CA LYS A 420 10.12 -11.27 9.03
C LYS A 420 8.69 -10.76 9.15
N TRP A 421 8.02 -10.42 8.04
CA TRP A 421 6.59 -10.08 8.00
C TRP A 421 5.72 -11.20 8.60
N GLU A 422 6.09 -12.47 8.41
CA GLU A 422 5.35 -13.59 9.00
C GLU A 422 5.51 -13.69 10.53
N GLU A 423 6.60 -13.16 11.11
CA GLU A 423 6.87 -13.28 12.54
C GLU A 423 5.90 -12.42 13.36
N GLY A 424 5.10 -13.07 14.22
CA GLY A 424 4.08 -12.39 15.02
C GLY A 424 2.76 -12.20 14.29
N SER A 425 2.68 -12.56 13.02
CA SER A 425 1.44 -12.53 12.24
C SER A 425 0.44 -13.60 12.71
N PRO A 426 -0.86 -13.29 12.77
CA PRO A 426 -1.90 -14.25 13.15
C PRO A 426 -2.11 -15.35 12.10
N THR A 427 -1.73 -15.10 10.85
CA THR A 427 -1.80 -16.06 9.74
C THR A 427 -0.41 -16.28 9.12
N PRO A 428 -0.06 -17.52 8.75
CA PRO A 428 1.20 -17.79 8.07
C PRO A 428 1.19 -17.20 6.66
N VAL A 429 2.37 -16.80 6.19
CA VAL A 429 2.64 -16.24 4.86
C VAL A 429 3.29 -17.31 3.98
N LEU A 430 4.36 -17.94 4.48
CA LEU A 430 5.22 -18.82 3.70
C LEU A 430 4.72 -20.27 3.75
N HIS A 431 4.56 -20.86 2.57
CA HIS A 431 4.23 -22.27 2.38
C HIS A 431 5.12 -22.92 1.32
N VAL A 432 4.88 -24.20 1.01
CA VAL A 432 5.74 -24.99 0.10
C VAL A 432 5.88 -24.43 -1.32
N GLY A 433 4.94 -23.59 -1.76
CA GLY A 433 4.99 -22.89 -3.05
C GLY A 433 6.20 -21.97 -3.12
N TRP A 434 6.28 -21.02 -2.19
CA TRP A 434 7.41 -20.10 -2.00
C TRP A 434 8.76 -20.81 -1.96
N ALA A 435 8.84 -21.92 -1.22
CA ALA A 435 10.09 -22.63 -1.02
C ALA A 435 10.64 -23.27 -2.30
N THR A 436 9.75 -23.65 -3.22
CA THR A 436 10.16 -24.22 -4.51
C THR A 436 10.83 -23.16 -5.39
N TYR A 437 10.23 -21.97 -5.47
CA TYR A 437 10.76 -20.88 -6.28
C TYR A 437 11.96 -20.19 -5.65
N LEU A 438 12.07 -20.12 -4.31
CA LEU A 438 13.30 -19.69 -3.65
C LEU A 438 14.50 -20.56 -4.07
N VAL A 439 14.34 -21.89 -4.00
CA VAL A 439 15.42 -22.82 -4.40
C VAL A 439 15.76 -22.65 -5.87
N GLN A 440 14.76 -22.50 -6.74
CA GLN A 440 14.96 -22.28 -8.16
C GLN A 440 15.77 -21.00 -8.41
N SER A 441 15.37 -19.87 -7.82
CA SER A 441 16.03 -18.58 -7.97
C SER A 441 17.45 -18.59 -7.42
N LEU A 442 17.68 -19.18 -6.23
CA LEU A 442 19.03 -19.34 -5.67
C LEU A 442 19.96 -20.20 -6.54
N SER A 443 19.39 -21.19 -7.24
CA SER A 443 20.16 -22.07 -8.11
C SER A 443 20.55 -21.41 -9.45
N ARG A 444 20.00 -20.24 -9.77
CA ARG A 444 20.41 -19.46 -10.95
C ARG A 444 21.74 -18.75 -10.76
N SER A 445 22.11 -18.42 -9.52
CA SER A 445 23.37 -17.77 -9.19
C SER A 445 24.43 -18.80 -8.82
N ASP A 446 25.57 -18.73 -9.50
CA ASP A 446 26.71 -19.60 -9.23
C ASP A 446 27.15 -19.51 -7.77
N SER A 447 27.58 -20.65 -7.22
CA SER A 447 28.01 -20.71 -5.82
C SER A 447 29.12 -19.73 -5.48
N GLN A 448 30.03 -19.47 -6.42
CA GLN A 448 31.11 -18.50 -6.27
C GLN A 448 30.60 -17.06 -6.11
N ILE A 449 29.45 -16.73 -6.70
CA ILE A 449 28.82 -15.43 -6.56
C ILE A 449 28.09 -15.34 -5.23
N ARG A 450 27.32 -16.39 -4.87
CA ARG A 450 26.62 -16.46 -3.58
C ARG A 450 27.57 -16.40 -2.38
N GLN A 451 28.79 -16.92 -2.52
CA GLN A 451 29.83 -16.87 -1.47
C GLN A 451 30.48 -15.48 -1.31
N LYS A 452 30.32 -14.57 -2.28
CA LYS A 452 30.78 -13.17 -2.14
C LYS A 452 29.86 -12.34 -1.25
N VAL A 453 28.63 -12.80 -1.00
CA VAL A 453 27.69 -12.11 -0.10
C VAL A 453 28.05 -12.42 1.35
N SER A 454 28.38 -11.38 2.11
CA SER A 454 28.65 -11.50 3.54
C SER A 454 27.36 -11.42 4.34
N ILE A 455 26.99 -12.52 5.00
CA ILE A 455 25.76 -12.59 5.81
C ILE A 455 26.09 -12.38 7.28
N ILE A 456 25.51 -11.33 7.86
CA ILE A 456 25.56 -11.00 9.28
C ILE A 456 24.25 -11.41 9.94
N THR A 457 24.35 -12.08 11.07
CA THR A 457 23.24 -12.45 11.94
C THR A 457 23.48 -11.74 13.26
N LYS A 458 22.69 -10.71 13.57
CA LYS A 458 22.74 -10.13 14.91
C LYS A 458 22.14 -11.17 15.87
N GLU A 459 22.95 -11.69 16.78
CA GLU A 459 22.42 -12.38 17.95
C GLU A 459 21.74 -11.32 18.83
N PRO A 460 20.60 -11.63 19.48
CA PRO A 460 20.03 -10.70 20.44
C PRO A 460 21.10 -10.44 21.50
N ASP A 461 21.45 -9.17 21.72
CA ASP A 461 22.31 -8.79 22.85
C ASP A 461 21.69 -9.42 24.10
N SER A 462 22.36 -10.42 24.68
CA SER A 462 22.05 -10.87 26.02
C SER A 462 22.20 -9.64 26.89
N GLN A 463 21.08 -9.12 27.38
CA GLN A 463 21.11 -8.26 28.54
C GLN A 463 21.76 -9.12 29.63
N ASP A 464 23.06 -8.92 29.80
CA ASP A 464 23.77 -9.30 31.02
C ASP A 464 23.13 -8.46 32.13
N GLU A 465 21.95 -8.89 32.61
CA GLU A 465 21.57 -8.61 33.97
C GLU A 465 22.61 -9.33 34.82
N ASP A 466 23.62 -8.56 35.22
CA ASP A 466 24.48 -8.83 36.37
C ASP A 466 23.57 -9.09 37.58
N ASP A 467 23.11 -10.34 37.69
CA ASP A 467 22.36 -10.84 38.82
C ASP A 467 23.36 -11.02 39.96
N GLN A 468 23.61 -9.92 40.66
CA GLN A 468 24.40 -9.89 41.88
C GLN A 468 23.73 -10.78 42.92
N SER A 469 24.39 -11.91 43.15
CA SER A 469 24.31 -12.77 44.32
C SER A 469 23.70 -12.12 45.56
N SER A 470 22.55 -12.61 46.00
CA SER A 470 22.19 -12.62 47.41
C SER A 470 21.89 -14.05 47.84
N ASP A 471 22.87 -14.66 48.52
CA ASP A 471 22.66 -15.84 49.35
C ASP A 471 21.60 -15.54 50.42
N ASP A 472 20.46 -16.25 50.39
CA ASP A 472 19.69 -16.53 51.61
C ASP A 472 19.40 -18.04 51.69
N PRO A 473 20.07 -18.77 52.60
CA PRO A 473 19.90 -20.20 52.76
C PRO A 473 18.80 -20.46 53.79
N ARG A 474 17.54 -20.54 53.36
CA ARG A 474 16.48 -21.18 54.17
C ARG A 474 15.28 -21.63 53.33
N GLU A 475 14.89 -22.86 53.62
CA GLU A 475 13.62 -23.52 53.27
C GLU A 475 13.49 -24.20 51.89
N GLY A 476 14.21 -25.32 51.78
CA GLY A 476 13.62 -26.47 51.10
C GLY A 476 12.45 -27.04 51.90
N ARG A 477 11.25 -27.07 51.31
CA ARG A 477 10.24 -28.12 51.55
C ARG A 477 9.17 -28.14 50.45
N ARG A 478 9.15 -29.26 49.74
CA ARG A 478 8.13 -29.70 48.77
C ARG A 478 6.71 -29.64 49.35
N ARG A 479 5.72 -29.23 48.54
CA ARG A 479 4.37 -29.84 48.44
C ARG A 479 3.63 -29.34 47.20
N GLY A 480 3.03 -30.29 46.48
CA GLY A 480 2.32 -30.11 45.20
C GLY A 480 0.86 -29.63 45.31
N PRO A 481 0.07 -29.75 44.22
CA PRO A 481 -0.95 -28.78 43.83
C PRO A 481 -2.36 -29.09 44.35
N ARG A 482 -3.18 -28.06 44.58
CA ARG A 482 -4.63 -28.23 44.77
C ARG A 482 -5.47 -27.01 44.36
N ARG A 483 -6.10 -27.17 43.19
CA ARG A 483 -7.54 -27.02 42.86
C ARG A 483 -8.31 -25.72 43.18
N GLU A 484 -8.91 -25.23 42.10
CA GLU A 484 -10.04 -24.29 41.91
C GLU A 484 -11.07 -24.19 43.04
N SER A 485 -11.54 -22.96 43.28
CA SER A 485 -12.96 -22.70 43.54
C SER A 485 -13.34 -21.26 43.15
N ARG A 486 -14.29 -21.17 42.21
CA ARG A 486 -15.18 -20.01 41.99
C ARG A 486 -16.08 -19.83 43.21
N LEU A 487 -16.48 -18.60 43.52
CA LEU A 487 -17.85 -18.20 43.82
C LEU A 487 -17.98 -16.67 43.72
N GLU A 488 -19.09 -16.25 43.12
CA GLU A 488 -19.54 -14.88 42.89
C GLU A 488 -20.19 -14.26 44.15
N ASP A 489 -20.16 -12.93 44.22
CA ASP A 489 -21.34 -12.03 44.22
C ASP A 489 -21.45 -10.94 45.32
N GLN A 490 -22.02 -9.81 44.88
CA GLN A 490 -22.62 -8.67 45.61
C GLN A 490 -21.82 -7.38 45.94
N GLN A 491 -21.96 -6.41 45.02
CA GLN A 491 -22.75 -5.16 45.12
C GLN A 491 -22.42 -4.00 46.09
N GLN A 492 -22.34 -2.82 45.45
CA GLN A 492 -22.83 -1.46 45.83
C GLN A 492 -21.90 -0.43 46.51
N GLY A 493 -21.80 0.76 45.89
CA GLY A 493 -21.76 2.06 46.58
C GLY A 493 -20.66 3.08 46.21
N LEU A 494 -20.93 3.99 45.27
CA LEU A 494 -20.34 5.35 45.14
C LEU A 494 -21.37 6.37 45.68
N PRO A 495 -21.06 7.65 46.08
CA PRO A 495 -20.24 8.65 45.34
C PRO A 495 -19.41 9.62 46.24
N SER A 496 -18.46 10.47 45.81
CA SER A 496 -18.64 11.74 45.05
C SER A 496 -17.35 12.60 45.01
N LEU A 497 -17.18 13.26 43.86
CA LEU A 497 -16.44 14.47 43.37
C LEU A 497 -15.41 15.32 44.19
N PRO A 498 -14.54 16.11 43.48
CA PRO A 498 -13.31 16.75 43.98
C PRO A 498 -13.45 18.27 44.26
N THR A 499 -12.41 18.86 44.89
CA THR A 499 -12.29 20.33 45.11
C THR A 499 -10.93 20.86 44.64
N SER A 500 -10.94 22.13 44.23
CA SER A 500 -9.92 22.88 43.48
C SER A 500 -9.38 24.11 44.24
N GLY A 501 -8.23 24.63 43.78
CA GLY A 501 -7.71 26.01 43.99
C GLY A 501 -6.47 26.11 44.91
N ALA A 502 -5.45 26.98 44.74
CA ALA A 502 -5.02 28.01 43.76
C ALA A 502 -3.52 28.37 44.12
N ALA A 503 -2.58 28.56 43.17
CA ALA A 503 -1.95 29.83 42.68
C ALA A 503 -1.50 30.86 43.77
N SER A 504 -0.34 31.56 43.81
CA SER A 504 0.69 32.14 42.88
C SER A 504 1.93 32.61 43.73
N PRO A 505 2.92 33.48 43.34
CA PRO A 505 3.38 34.06 42.04
C PRO A 505 4.94 34.10 41.81
N PRO A 506 5.46 34.61 40.66
CA PRO A 506 6.90 34.87 40.42
C PRO A 506 7.26 36.32 39.98
N GLY A 507 8.57 36.66 40.04
CA GLY A 507 9.23 37.78 39.33
C GLY A 507 10.60 38.17 39.94
N PRO A 508 11.46 39.01 39.32
CA PRO A 508 11.52 39.49 37.92
C PRO A 508 12.93 39.48 37.25
N LEU A 509 12.95 39.78 35.93
CA LEU A 509 14.07 40.05 34.98
C LEU A 509 14.78 41.42 35.24
N PRO A 510 15.96 41.77 34.61
CA PRO A 510 15.97 42.39 33.25
C PRO A 510 17.27 42.31 32.36
N SER A 511 17.03 42.52 31.05
CA SER A 511 17.82 43.31 30.05
C SER A 511 18.92 42.72 29.14
N ALA A 512 18.79 43.03 27.83
CA ALA A 512 19.69 42.86 26.67
C ALA A 512 20.53 44.15 26.42
N PRO A 513 21.37 44.40 25.36
CA PRO A 513 21.49 43.76 24.02
C PRO A 513 22.96 43.71 23.44
N PRO A 514 23.30 43.89 22.12
CA PRO A 514 24.15 42.94 21.35
C PRO A 514 25.49 43.53 20.78
N LYS A 515 26.37 42.70 20.15
CA LYS A 515 27.23 43.07 18.97
C LYS A 515 28.27 42.01 18.50
N LYS A 516 28.27 41.79 17.18
CA LYS A 516 29.34 41.60 16.16
C LYS A 516 30.64 40.77 16.41
N ALA A 517 30.81 39.77 15.52
CA ALA A 517 31.96 39.39 14.67
C ALA A 517 33.43 39.64 15.09
N ALA A 518 34.26 38.59 15.07
CA ALA A 518 35.60 38.54 14.45
C ALA A 518 36.21 37.11 14.48
N GLU A 519 36.90 36.76 13.40
CA GLU A 519 37.80 35.61 13.25
C GLU A 519 39.02 35.68 14.20
N VAL A 520 39.66 34.53 14.46
CA VAL A 520 41.08 34.21 14.16
C VAL A 520 41.52 33.03 15.04
N GLY A 521 42.26 32.11 14.41
CA GLY A 521 42.60 30.79 14.92
C GLY A 521 43.60 30.72 16.07
N GLY A 522 43.81 29.48 16.55
CA GLY A 522 44.78 29.21 17.59
C GLY A 522 44.75 27.76 18.07
N ARG A 523 45.55 26.92 17.42
CA ARG A 523 45.90 25.53 17.80
C ARG A 523 46.02 25.31 19.32
N ARG A 524 45.44 24.21 19.83
CA ARG A 524 46.08 23.39 20.86
C ARG A 524 45.58 21.94 20.87
N ARG A 525 46.53 21.06 21.13
CA ARG A 525 46.53 19.60 21.08
C ARG A 525 45.62 18.95 22.14
N SER A 526 44.97 17.83 21.78
CA SER A 526 44.58 16.74 22.69
C SER A 526 44.66 15.43 21.90
N SER A 527 45.77 14.69 22.01
CA SER A 527 45.91 13.49 22.85
C SER A 527 45.01 12.32 22.43
N HIS A 528 45.65 11.36 21.75
CA HIS A 528 45.15 10.05 21.37
C HIS A 528 44.66 9.20 22.56
N GLN A 529 43.43 8.69 22.45
CA GLN A 529 43.00 7.34 22.80
C GLN A 529 41.94 7.01 21.73
N GLY A 530 42.11 6.09 20.79
CA GLY A 530 42.47 4.69 20.94
C GLY A 530 41.29 3.83 20.45
N ALA A 531 40.77 4.10 19.25
CA ALA A 531 39.72 3.29 18.63
C ALA A 531 40.33 2.01 18.04
N PRO A 532 39.72 0.82 18.21
CA PRO A 532 40.26 -0.40 17.63
C PRO A 532 40.21 -0.31 16.11
N ARG A 533 41.40 -0.41 15.52
CA ARG A 533 41.64 -0.44 14.08
C ARG A 533 40.92 -1.66 13.51
N ALA A 534 39.93 -1.43 12.65
CA ALA A 534 39.30 -2.51 11.88
C ALA A 534 40.40 -3.31 11.14
N PRO A 535 40.35 -4.65 11.17
CA PRO A 535 41.30 -5.45 10.40
C PRO A 535 41.04 -5.19 8.92
N GLN A 536 41.96 -4.45 8.30
CA GLN A 536 42.08 -4.39 6.84
C GLN A 536 42.42 -5.78 6.35
N GLY A 537 41.39 -6.46 5.80
CA GLY A 537 41.50 -7.80 5.27
C GLY A 537 40.16 -8.52 5.22
N SER A 538 39.16 -7.97 4.52
CA SER A 538 37.98 -8.75 4.13
C SER A 538 37.72 -8.55 2.64
N LEU A 539 37.61 -9.65 1.91
CA LEU A 539 37.19 -9.72 0.51
C LEU A 539 35.93 -8.86 0.30
N GLY A 540 36.03 -7.80 -0.51
CA GLY A 540 35.02 -6.76 -0.65
C GLY A 540 33.80 -7.17 -1.48
N GLY A 541 32.81 -7.79 -0.83
CA GLY A 541 31.49 -8.09 -1.40
C GLY A 541 30.34 -7.48 -0.60
N PRO A 542 29.09 -7.55 -1.11
CA PRO A 542 27.92 -6.96 -0.47
C PRO A 542 27.60 -7.62 0.87
N VAL A 543 27.05 -6.83 1.80
CA VAL A 543 26.71 -7.28 3.15
C VAL A 543 25.19 -7.32 3.33
N VAL A 544 24.67 -8.45 3.82
CA VAL A 544 23.26 -8.62 4.18
C VAL A 544 23.16 -8.90 5.67
N VAL A 545 22.29 -8.18 6.37
CA VAL A 545 21.98 -8.40 7.79
C VAL A 545 20.58 -9.00 7.89
N PHE A 546 20.49 -10.27 8.29
CA PHE A 546 19.19 -10.93 8.43
C PHE A 546 18.46 -10.52 9.71
N GLN A 547 17.19 -10.16 9.57
CA GLN A 547 16.28 -9.85 10.67
C GLN A 547 15.44 -11.07 11.07
N SER A 548 15.04 -11.90 10.10
CA SER A 548 14.17 -13.05 10.35
C SER A 548 14.90 -14.28 10.87
N GLU A 549 14.28 -15.02 11.78
CA GLU A 549 14.80 -16.27 12.34
C GLU A 549 14.93 -17.36 11.26
N LYS A 550 14.00 -17.38 10.30
CA LYS A 550 14.06 -18.32 9.16
C LYS A 550 15.31 -18.11 8.31
N MET A 551 15.61 -16.88 7.91
CA MET A 551 16.79 -16.61 7.08
C MET A 551 18.10 -16.75 7.87
N LYS A 552 18.13 -16.35 9.14
CA LYS A 552 19.27 -16.62 10.05
C LYS A 552 19.60 -18.11 10.08
N GLY A 553 18.59 -18.97 10.29
CA GLY A 553 18.75 -20.43 10.29
C GLY A 553 19.18 -21.02 8.94
N MET A 554 18.89 -20.34 7.83
CA MET A 554 19.30 -20.78 6.49
C MET A 554 20.68 -20.26 6.05
N LYS A 555 21.35 -19.39 6.81
CA LYS A 555 22.64 -18.77 6.44
C LYS A 555 23.64 -19.75 5.81
N GLY A 556 23.89 -20.89 6.48
CA GLY A 556 24.83 -21.90 5.99
C GLY A 556 24.40 -22.60 4.69
N LEU A 557 23.08 -22.70 4.46
CA LEU A 557 22.51 -23.33 3.26
C LEU A 557 22.56 -22.40 2.04
N LEU A 558 22.41 -21.09 2.26
CA LEU A 558 22.32 -20.07 1.21
C LEU A 558 23.66 -19.82 0.50
N CYS A 559 24.79 -20.01 1.19
CA CYS A 559 26.15 -19.87 0.63
C CYS A 559 26.81 -21.21 0.25
N ALA A 560 26.12 -22.34 0.45
CA ALA A 560 26.67 -23.65 0.16
C ALA A 560 26.92 -23.87 -1.35
N ALA A 561 27.99 -24.60 -1.68
CA ALA A 561 28.36 -24.91 -3.06
C ALA A 561 27.21 -25.57 -3.86
N LYS A 562 26.47 -26.46 -3.21
CA LYS A 562 25.25 -27.08 -3.74
C LYS A 562 24.05 -26.67 -2.89
N VAL A 563 23.01 -26.17 -3.53
CA VAL A 563 21.75 -25.77 -2.87
C VAL A 563 21.04 -27.03 -2.34
N ASN A 564 20.92 -27.13 -1.01
CA ASN A 564 20.17 -28.23 -0.38
C ASN A 564 18.68 -27.91 -0.37
N SER A 565 17.99 -28.26 -1.47
CA SER A 565 16.56 -27.98 -1.65
C SER A 565 15.70 -28.47 -0.49
N SER A 566 15.92 -29.69 0.00
CA SER A 566 15.11 -30.26 1.09
C SER A 566 15.27 -29.50 2.40
N ALA A 567 16.51 -29.12 2.76
CA ALA A 567 16.77 -28.36 3.97
C ALA A 567 16.20 -26.93 3.91
N ILE A 568 16.33 -26.26 2.76
CA ILE A 568 15.74 -24.92 2.55
C ILE A 568 14.22 -24.98 2.64
N LYS A 569 13.58 -25.99 2.01
CA LYS A 569 12.12 -26.18 2.09
C LYS A 569 11.67 -26.42 3.53
N LEU A 570 12.38 -27.27 4.27
CA LEU A 570 12.07 -27.55 5.68
C LEU A 570 12.15 -26.27 6.53
N GLN A 571 13.23 -25.51 6.39
CA GLN A 571 13.47 -24.32 7.20
C GLN A 571 12.52 -23.16 6.83
N LEU A 572 12.27 -22.91 5.54
CA LEU A 572 11.38 -21.85 5.10
C LEU A 572 9.91 -22.11 5.50
N THR A 573 9.48 -23.38 5.52
CA THR A 573 8.11 -23.74 5.90
C THR A 573 7.95 -24.10 7.38
N ALA A 574 9.04 -24.11 8.15
CA ALA A 574 9.08 -24.65 9.52
C ALA A 574 8.46 -26.06 9.65
N GLN A 575 8.58 -26.88 8.60
CA GLN A 575 8.00 -28.21 8.57
C GLN A 575 8.75 -29.14 9.53
N SER A 576 8.04 -29.82 10.45
CA SER A 576 8.66 -30.63 11.51
C SER A 576 9.06 -32.05 11.09
N GLN A 577 8.55 -32.56 9.97
CA GLN A 577 8.80 -33.93 9.50
C GLN A 577 8.96 -33.99 7.98
N VAL A 578 9.97 -34.72 7.51
CA VAL A 578 10.08 -35.16 6.10
C VAL A 578 9.26 -36.44 5.89
N GLN A 579 8.76 -36.65 4.67
CA GLN A 579 8.01 -37.87 4.33
C GLN A 579 8.83 -39.12 4.69
N MET A 580 8.37 -39.88 5.68
CA MET A 580 8.91 -41.21 5.93
C MET A 580 8.51 -42.09 4.74
N LYS A 581 9.50 -42.56 3.96
CA LYS A 581 9.25 -43.61 2.97
C LYS A 581 8.57 -44.75 3.71
N ARG A 582 7.33 -45.04 3.35
CA ARG A 582 6.61 -46.25 3.78
C ARG A 582 7.50 -47.43 3.38
N GLN A 583 8.24 -48.01 4.33
CA GLN A 583 8.87 -49.30 4.11
C GLN A 583 7.77 -50.24 3.66
N LYS A 584 7.98 -50.93 2.53
CA LYS A 584 7.06 -51.97 2.06
C LYS A 584 6.78 -52.90 3.23
N SER A 585 5.54 -52.90 3.71
CA SER A 585 5.06 -53.90 4.66
C SER A 585 5.16 -55.26 3.97
N THR A 586 6.05 -56.11 4.47
CA THR A 586 6.04 -57.55 4.23
C THR A 586 4.64 -58.10 4.59
N PRO A 587 4.12 -59.10 3.85
CA PRO A 587 2.71 -59.49 3.93
C PRO A 587 2.38 -60.14 5.26
N ALA A 588 1.10 -60.00 5.64
CA ALA A 588 0.52 -60.32 6.93
C ALA A 588 0.74 -61.78 7.38
N GLY A 589 1.15 -61.93 8.64
CA GLY A 589 1.11 -63.19 9.38
C GLY A 589 1.07 -62.89 10.88
N ASP A 590 -0.15 -62.96 11.43
CA ASP A 590 -0.53 -63.15 12.84
C ASP A 590 0.33 -62.54 13.96
N TYR A 591 -0.19 -61.47 14.59
CA TYR A 591 -0.11 -61.41 16.06
C TYR A 591 -1.34 -60.74 16.68
N SER A 592 -1.89 -61.47 17.64
CA SER A 592 -3.22 -61.35 18.22
C SER A 592 -3.46 -60.08 19.07
N MET A 593 -4.65 -59.52 18.93
CA MET A 593 -5.26 -58.51 19.79
C MET A 593 -5.25 -58.95 21.26
N SER A 594 -4.42 -58.30 22.07
CA SER A 594 -4.48 -58.44 23.53
C SER A 594 -3.98 -57.17 24.22
N PHE A 595 -4.91 -56.34 24.69
CA PHE A 595 -4.96 -55.80 26.07
C PHE A 595 -5.84 -54.53 26.15
N LEU A 596 -7.14 -54.75 26.29
CA LEU A 596 -8.08 -53.80 26.89
C LEU A 596 -9.08 -54.61 27.73
N LYS A 597 -8.73 -54.89 29.00
CA LYS A 597 -9.66 -55.01 30.14
C LYS A 597 -8.94 -55.26 31.49
N ARG A 598 -8.84 -54.16 32.25
CA ARG A 598 -8.87 -53.96 33.72
C ARG A 598 -8.51 -55.10 34.69
N GLN A 599 -7.72 -54.74 35.72
CA GLN A 599 -8.18 -54.77 37.12
C GLN A 599 -7.37 -53.84 38.05
N ARG A 600 -8.09 -53.14 38.94
CA ARG A 600 -7.58 -52.51 40.17
C ARG A 600 -7.17 -53.60 41.16
N LYS A 601 -6.10 -53.39 41.93
CA LYS A 601 -6.04 -53.71 43.36
C LYS A 601 -4.95 -52.91 44.09
N SER A 602 -5.28 -52.58 45.33
CA SER A 602 -4.55 -51.79 46.33
C SER A 602 -3.34 -52.51 46.92
N LEU A 603 -2.34 -51.72 47.32
CA LEU A 603 -1.98 -51.52 48.74
C LEU A 603 -1.45 -50.09 48.89
#